data_AF-A0A1C5NZ56-F1
#
_entry.id   AF-A0A1C5NZ56-F1
#
_cell.length_a   1.000
_cell.length_b   1.000
_cell.length_c   1.000
_cell.angle_alpha   90.00
_cell.angle_beta   90.00
_cell.angle_gamma   90.00
#
_symmetry.space_group_name_H-M   'P 1'
#
loop_
_entity.id
_entity.type
_entity.pdbx_description
1 polymer ?
#
loop_
_entity_poly.entity_id
_entity_poly.type
_entity_poly.pdbx_seq_one_letter_code
_entity_poly.pdbx_strand_id
1 'polypeptide(L)' 'MMCQTPGLMATATEGAMKQGAHAGNLVKAIAGLVGGGGGGRPNMAQAGGKNPAGIEEALSKATEVLKSQVS' A
#
# COMPACT_ATOMS: atom_id res chain seq x y z
N MET A 1 -7.91 -0.56 25.93
CA MET A 1 -6.99 -0.21 24.83
C MET A 1 -7.53 -0.86 23.55
N MET A 2 -8.21 -0.11 22.68
CA MET A 2 -8.67 -0.65 21.39
C MET A 2 -7.42 -0.82 20.52
N CYS A 3 -7.08 -2.07 20.18
CA CYS A 3 -6.00 -2.36 19.25
C CYS A 3 -6.48 -1.99 17.83
N GLN A 4 -6.40 -0.70 17.48
CA GLN A 4 -6.64 -0.23 16.11
C GLN A 4 -5.39 -0.57 15.29
N THR A 5 -5.28 -1.81 14.87
CA THR A 5 -4.25 -2.26 13.94
C THR A 5 -4.66 -1.82 12.53
N PRO A 6 -4.07 -0.76 11.95
CA PRO A 6 -4.33 -0.41 10.55
C PRO A 6 -3.93 -1.55 9.63
N GLY A 7 -4.87 -2.02 8.82
CA GLY A 7 -4.65 -2.95 7.73
C GLY A 7 -4.72 -2.23 6.39
N LEU A 8 -3.73 -2.48 5.52
CA LEU A 8 -3.68 -1.93 4.17
C LEU A 8 -3.67 -3.09 3.19
N MET A 9 -4.47 -2.98 2.13
CA MET A 9 -4.53 -3.97 1.06
C MET A 9 -4.58 -3.25 -0.28
N ALA A 10 -3.80 -3.73 -1.23
CA ALA A 10 -3.81 -3.23 -2.60
C ALA A 10 -3.95 -4.39 -3.57
N THR A 11 -4.84 -4.23 -4.53
CA THR A 11 -5.03 -5.15 -5.66
C THR A 11 -4.84 -4.37 -6.94
N ALA A 12 -4.07 -4.94 -7.86
CA ALA A 12 -3.89 -4.41 -9.20
C ALA A 12 -4.55 -5.38 -10.18
N THR A 13 -5.48 -4.86 -10.99
CA THR A 13 -6.07 -5.62 -12.10
C THR A 13 -5.03 -5.85 -13.19
N GLU A 14 -5.24 -6.85 -14.05
CA GLU A 14 -4.29 -7.15 -15.13
C GLU A 14 -4.06 -5.96 -16.07
N GLY A 15 -5.10 -5.15 -16.33
CA GLY A 15 -4.98 -3.92 -17.12
C GLY A 15 -4.10 -2.86 -16.46
N ALA A 16 -4.14 -2.74 -15.13
CA ALA A 16 -3.28 -1.83 -14.39
C ALA A 16 -1.83 -2.35 -14.31
N MET A 17 -1.65 -3.66 -14.11
CA MET A 17 -0.32 -4.28 -14.14
C MET A 17 0.36 -4.13 -15.50
N LYS A 18 -0.40 -4.22 -16.60
CA LYS A 18 0.12 -3.97 -17.96
C LYS A 18 0.58 -2.51 -18.17
N GLN A 19 -0.01 -1.57 -17.44
CA GLN A 19 0.39 -0.15 -17.44
C GLN A 19 1.55 0.12 -16.47
N GLY A 20 2.06 -0.89 -15.75
CA GLY A 20 3.19 -0.76 -14.82
C GLY A 20 2.81 -0.72 -13.34
N ALA A 21 1.52 -0.79 -12.99
CA ALA A 21 1.08 -0.79 -11.59
C ALA A 21 1.52 -2.07 -10.86
N HIS A 22 2.16 -1.91 -9.70
CA HIS A 22 2.69 -3.01 -8.90
C HIS A 22 2.24 -2.89 -7.44
N ALA A 23 1.22 -3.68 -7.06
CA ALA A 23 0.62 -3.63 -5.72
C ALA A 23 1.65 -3.87 -4.60
N GLY A 24 2.58 -4.81 -4.80
CA GLY A 24 3.69 -5.07 -3.86
C GLY A 24 4.56 -3.85 -3.55
N ASN A 25 4.91 -3.05 -4.55
CA ASN A 25 5.77 -1.89 -4.37
C ASN A 25 5.01 -0.75 -3.69
N LEU A 26 3.74 -0.58 -4.05
CA LEU A 26 2.86 0.38 -3.43
C LEU A 26 2.69 0.12 -1.93
N VAL A 27 2.33 -1.11 -1.58
CA VAL A 27 2.13 -1.52 -0.19
C VAL A 27 3.41 -1.40 0.62
N LYS A 28 4.56 -1.75 0.05
CA LYS A 28 5.87 -1.61 0.71
C LYS A 28 6.24 -0.15 0.97
N ALA A 29 5.89 0.77 0.06
CA ALA A 29 6.13 2.20 0.23
C ALA A 29 5.29 2.83 1.34
N ILE A 30 4.05 2.33 1.55
CA ILE A 30 3.12 2.88 2.54
C ILE A 30 3.14 2.16 3.90
N ALA A 31 3.59 0.90 3.94
CA ALA A 31 3.62 0.09 5.17
C ALA A 31 4.48 0.72 6.29
N GLY A 32 5.55 1.42 5.93
CA GLY A 32 6.40 2.12 6.90
C GLY A 32 5.69 3.27 7.62
N LEU A 33 4.76 3.95 6.96
CA LEU A 33 4.03 5.10 7.51
C LEU A 33 3.07 4.68 8.63
N VAL A 34 2.47 3.49 8.51
CA VAL A 34 1.63 2.89 9.55
C VAL A 34 2.43 2.18 10.65
N GLY A 35 3.76 2.33 10.67
CA GLY A 35 4.65 1.69 11.65
C GLY A 35 4.62 0.16 11.55
N GLY A 36 4.53 -0.33 10.31
CA GLY A 36 4.22 -1.71 9.99
C GLY A 36 5.11 -2.31 8.92
N GLY A 37 4.79 -3.56 8.58
CA GLY A 37 5.45 -4.32 7.52
C GLY A 37 4.43 -4.80 6.51
N GLY A 38 4.83 -4.84 5.24
CA GLY A 38 3.96 -5.22 4.13
C GLY A 38 4.68 -6.04 3.07
N GLY A 39 3.93 -6.92 2.42
CA GLY A 39 4.45 -7.81 1.39
C GLY A 39 3.34 -8.41 0.55
N GLY A 40 3.70 -8.88 -0.63
CA GLY A 40 2.77 -9.49 -1.56
C GLY A 40 3.33 -9.62 -2.96
N ARG A 41 2.46 -10.03 -3.86
CA ARG A 41 2.73 -10.23 -5.28
C ARG A 41 2.43 -8.93 -6.05
N PRO A 42 2.87 -8.82 -7.32
CA PRO A 42 2.57 -7.66 -8.16
C PRO A 42 1.07 -7.38 -8.32
N ASN A 43 0.24 -8.43 -8.32
CA ASN A 43 -1.21 -8.36 -8.43
C ASN A 43 -1.92 -8.04 -7.12
N MET A 44 -1.34 -8.41 -5.97
CA MET A 44 -1.97 -8.25 -4.66
C MET A 44 -0.93 -8.16 -3.55
N ALA A 45 -1.07 -7.17 -2.68
CA ALA A 45 -0.24 -7.03 -1.51
C ALA A 45 -1.01 -6.52 -0.30
N GLN A 46 -0.44 -6.81 0.88
CA GLN A 46 -1.06 -6.51 2.17
C GLN A 46 0.00 -6.03 3.17
N ALA A 47 -0.40 -5.10 4.05
CA ALA A 47 0.40 -4.62 5.16
C ALA A 47 -0.44 -4.45 6.41
N GLY A 48 0.21 -4.54 7.56
CA GLY A 48 -0.37 -4.23 8.85
C GLY A 48 0.58 -3.35 9.66
N GLY A 49 0.02 -2.42 10.43
CA GLY A 49 0.78 -1.48 11.25
C GLY A 49 0.23 -1.34 12.66
N LYS A 50 0.92 -0.54 13.47
CA LYS A 50 0.53 -0.21 14.85
C LYS A 50 0.18 1.27 15.02
N ASN A 51 0.38 2.09 13.99
CA ASN A 51 0.13 3.52 14.00
C ASN A 51 -1.07 3.88 13.10
N PRO A 52 -2.29 3.99 13.66
CA PRO A 52 -3.47 4.39 12.89
C PRO A 52 -3.40 5.85 12.39
N ALA A 53 -2.60 6.72 13.01
CA ALA A 53 -2.44 8.10 12.55
C ALA A 53 -1.72 8.20 11.19
N GLY A 54 -0.91 7.19 10.84
CA GLY A 54 -0.20 7.12 9.55
C GLY A 54 -1.06 6.70 8.36
N ILE A 55 -2.35 6.40 8.55
CA ILE A 55 -3.25 5.97 7.46
C ILE A 55 -3.46 7.09 6.44
N GLU A 56 -3.66 8.34 6.90
CA GLU A 56 -3.89 9.47 5.99
C GLU A 56 -2.66 9.74 5.12
N GLU A 57 -1.47 9.73 5.72
CA GLU A 57 -0.20 9.84 4.99
C GLU A 57 0.00 8.66 4.03
N ALA A 58 -0.34 7.44 4.44
CA ALA A 58 -0.26 6.25 3.61
C ALA A 58 -1.15 6.36 2.36
N LEU A 59 -2.37 6.89 2.48
CA LEU A 59 -3.28 7.08 1.34
C LEU A 59 -2.77 8.16 0.36
N SER A 60 -2.26 9.27 0.89
CA SER A 60 -1.64 10.31 0.07
C SER A 60 -0.44 9.75 -0.71
N LYS A 61 0.44 9.03 -0.01
CA LYS A 61 1.64 8.42 -0.60
C LYS A 61 1.31 7.32 -1.62
N ALA A 62 0.28 6.51 -1.37
CA ALA A 62 -0.18 5.49 -2.31
C ALA A 62 -0.55 6.11 -3.66
N THR A 63 -1.22 7.26 -3.66
CA THR A 63 -1.63 7.96 -4.88
C THR A 63 -0.44 8.51 -5.65
N GLU A 64 0.54 9.10 -4.97
CA GLU A 64 1.79 9.55 -5.59
C GLU A 64 2.55 8.39 -6.25
N VAL A 65 2.67 7.28 -5.52
CA VAL A 65 3.39 6.09 -5.99
C VAL A 65 2.66 5.43 -7.16
N LEU A 66 1.33 5.39 -7.17
CA LEU A 66 0.54 4.94 -8.31
C LEU A 66 0.81 5.79 -9.54
N LYS A 67 0.71 7.11 -9.44
CA LYS A 67 0.97 8.03 -10.56
C LYS A 67 2.38 7.88 -11.13
N SER A 68 3.35 7.50 -10.31
CA SER A 68 4.72 7.23 -10.77
C SER A 68 4.89 5.85 -11.42
N GLN A 69 3.97 4.90 -11.19
CA GLN A 69 4.05 3.52 -11.68
C GLN A 69 3.24 3.28 -12.95
N VAL A 70 2.13 3.99 -13.14
CA VAL A 70 1.34 3.93 -14.38
C VAL A 70 1.76 5.03 -15.34
N SER A 71 2.03 4.63 -16.60
CA SER A 71 2.26 5.52 -17.75
C SER A 71 1.19 5.31 -18.82
#